data_AF-A0A1L8CSY7-F1
#
_entry.id   AF-A0A1L8CSY7-F1
#
_cell.length_a   1.000
_cell.length_b   1.000
_cell.length_c   1.000
_cell.angle_alpha   90.00
_cell.angle_beta   90.00
_cell.angle_gamma   90.00
#
_symmetry.space_group_name_H-M   'P 1'
#
loop_
_entity.id
_entity.type
_entity.pdbx_description
1 polymer ?
#
loop_
_entity_poly.entity_id
_entity_poly.type
_entity_poly.pdbx_seq_one_letter_code
_entity_poly.pdbx_strand_id
1 'polypeptide(L)'
;MRRSLKESFSYAFWGLIYSLRTQRNMKIHFLAGIGVLTLSLFLPFNGYDYLFVFFAVALVIITEMINTAIEATVDLFTKDYHRLAKIAKDVAAGAVLLAAINSIGVFFLVIIPKIKGLSYLNLYRIRLYPFHILLLLIGLLFLLYTFLSYGRSRGGRGHF
;
A
#
# COMPACT_ATOMS: atom_id res chain seq x y z
N MET A 1 -13.82 9.35 26.21
CA MET A 1 -12.43 9.88 26.26
C MET A 1 -12.15 10.61 24.95
N ARG A 2 -12.01 11.94 24.95
CA ARG A 2 -11.63 12.69 23.73
C ARG A 2 -10.14 12.43 23.46
N ARG A 3 -9.86 11.67 22.41
CA ARG A 3 -8.49 11.34 21.99
C ARG A 3 -7.82 12.56 21.37
N SER A 4 -6.53 12.74 21.61
CA SER A 4 -5.76 13.77 20.92
C SER A 4 -5.54 13.36 19.46
N LEU A 5 -5.43 14.34 18.55
CA LEU A 5 -5.13 14.06 17.14
C LEU A 5 -3.83 13.26 16.98
N LYS A 6 -2.83 13.55 17.82
CA LYS A 6 -1.53 12.85 17.82
C LYS A 6 -1.68 11.35 18.09
N GLU A 7 -2.53 10.97 19.04
CA GLU A 7 -2.78 9.56 19.37
C GLU A 7 -3.47 8.83 18.21
N SER A 8 -4.47 9.44 17.58
CA SER A 8 -5.16 8.85 16.42
C SER A 8 -4.21 8.59 15.24
N PHE A 9 -3.32 9.54 14.93
CA PHE A 9 -2.27 9.34 13.91
C PHE A 9 -1.30 8.23 14.30
N SER A 10 -0.90 8.16 15.57
CA SER A 10 -0.02 7.09 16.06
C SER A 10 -0.65 5.71 15.88
N TYR A 11 -1.94 5.54 16.22
CA TYR A 11 -2.65 4.27 16.03
C TYR A 11 -2.79 3.88 14.56
N ALA A 12 -3.15 4.81 13.68
CA ALA A 12 -3.23 4.54 12.24
C ALA A 12 -1.86 4.08 11.69
N PHE A 13 -0.79 4.72 12.14
CA PHE A 13 0.57 4.37 11.75
C PHE A 13 0.96 2.97 12.28
N TRP A 14 0.59 2.63 13.51
CA TRP A 14 0.78 1.27 14.05
C TRP A 14 -0.01 0.21 13.29
N GLY A 15 -1.24 0.51 12.85
CA GLY A 15 -2.03 -0.39 12.01
C GLY A 15 -1.36 -0.71 10.67
N LEU A 16 -0.80 0.31 10.01
CA LEU A 16 -0.01 0.14 8.80
C LEU A 16 1.24 -0.72 9.04
N ILE A 17 2.01 -0.43 10.10
CA ILE A 17 3.20 -1.23 10.46
C ILE A 17 2.80 -2.69 10.73
N TYR A 18 1.73 -2.90 11.49
CA TYR A 18 1.24 -4.23 11.83
C TYR A 18 0.96 -5.04 10.58
N SER A 19 0.12 -4.52 9.66
CA SER A 19 -0.24 -5.21 8.42
C SER A 19 0.99 -5.50 7.55
N LEU A 20 1.92 -4.54 7.41
CA LEU A 20 3.16 -4.76 6.66
C LEU A 20 4.09 -5.79 7.27
N ARG A 21 4.03 -6.02 8.58
CA ARG A 21 4.90 -6.98 9.27
C ARG A 21 4.32 -8.38 9.27
N THR A 22 3.04 -8.50 9.55
CA THR A 22 2.39 -9.80 9.76
C THR A 22 1.96 -10.42 8.44
N GLN A 23 1.47 -9.62 7.49
CA GLN A 23 0.86 -10.13 6.28
C GLN A 23 1.85 -10.24 5.12
N ARG A 24 1.96 -11.44 4.54
CA ARG A 24 2.84 -11.72 3.40
C ARG A 24 2.37 -10.99 2.14
N ASN A 25 1.07 -11.02 1.86
CA ASN A 25 0.46 -10.38 0.69
C ASN A 25 0.67 -8.86 0.74
N MET A 26 0.45 -8.23 1.90
CA MET A 26 0.79 -6.82 2.13
C MET A 26 2.24 -6.49 1.76
N LYS A 27 3.23 -7.28 2.19
CA LYS A 27 4.64 -7.05 1.82
C LYS A 27 4.86 -7.10 0.31
N ILE A 28 4.26 -8.07 -0.37
CA ILE A 28 4.37 -8.24 -1.82
C ILE A 28 3.75 -7.05 -2.54
N HIS A 29 2.51 -6.68 -2.20
CA HIS A 29 1.81 -5.55 -2.82
C HIS A 29 2.54 -4.23 -2.57
N PHE A 30 3.08 -4.02 -1.37
CA PHE A 30 3.80 -2.81 -1.02
C PHE A 30 5.13 -2.69 -1.77
N LEU A 31 5.93 -3.77 -1.84
CA LEU A 31 7.17 -3.80 -2.63
C LEU A 31 6.90 -3.63 -4.13
N ALA A 32 5.86 -4.28 -4.67
CA ALA A 32 5.44 -4.11 -6.05
C ALA A 32 5.03 -2.65 -6.33
N GLY A 33 4.27 -2.03 -5.43
CA GLY A 33 3.87 -0.62 -5.51
C GLY A 33 5.07 0.33 -5.57
N ILE A 34 6.07 0.12 -4.72
CA ILE A 34 7.32 0.90 -4.75
C ILE A 34 8.07 0.67 -6.06
N GLY A 35 8.15 -0.58 -6.54
CA GLY A 35 8.77 -0.89 -7.82
C GLY A 35 8.12 -0.15 -8.98
N VAL A 36 6.79 -0.16 -9.06
CA VAL A 36 6.03 0.54 -10.11
C VAL A 36 6.19 2.05 -10.01
N LEU A 37 6.11 2.63 -8.80
CA LEU A 37 6.31 4.07 -8.61
C LEU A 37 7.74 4.48 -8.97
N THR A 38 8.74 3.65 -8.65
CA THR A 38 10.14 3.91 -9.02
C THR A 38 10.31 3.84 -10.54
N LEU A 39 9.74 2.82 -11.18
CA LEU A 39 9.77 2.69 -12.64
C LEU A 39 9.09 3.87 -13.34
N SER A 40 8.00 4.38 -12.76
CA SER A 40 7.25 5.52 -13.31
C SER A 40 8.07 6.79 -13.46
N LEU A 41 9.12 6.98 -12.65
CA LEU A 41 10.04 8.12 -12.75
C LEU A 41 10.78 8.19 -14.09
N PHE A 42 11.05 7.04 -14.69
CA PHE A 42 11.81 6.96 -15.93
C PHE A 42 10.92 7.09 -17.17
N LEU A 43 9.60 6.95 -17.00
CA LEU A 43 8.63 7.00 -18.08
C LEU A 43 8.15 8.44 -18.34
N PRO A 44 7.74 8.78 -19.57
CA PRO A 44 7.23 10.11 -19.95
C PRO A 44 5.81 10.35 -19.40
N PHE A 45 5.64 10.26 -18.09
CA PHE A 45 4.36 10.44 -17.41
C PHE A 45 4.00 11.92 -17.27
N ASN A 46 2.73 12.23 -17.49
CA ASN A 46 2.13 13.49 -17.08
C ASN A 46 1.51 13.36 -15.67
N GLY A 47 0.96 14.46 -15.13
CA GLY A 47 0.35 14.45 -13.79
C GLY A 47 -0.78 13.44 -13.61
N TYR A 48 -1.58 13.19 -14.65
CA TYR A 48 -2.67 12.21 -14.60
C TYR A 48 -2.15 10.77 -14.58
N ASP A 49 -1.10 10.47 -15.35
CA ASP A 49 -0.47 9.15 -15.36
C ASP A 49 0.00 8.76 -13.95
N TYR A 50 0.66 9.70 -13.24
CA TYR A 50 1.04 9.51 -11.84
C TYR A 50 -0.16 9.33 -10.91
N LEU A 51 -1.23 10.11 -11.11
CA LEU A 51 -2.44 10.02 -10.31
C LEU A 51 -3.06 8.61 -10.42
N PHE A 52 -3.21 8.08 -11.64
CA PHE A 52 -3.77 6.74 -11.86
C PHE A 52 -2.91 5.65 -11.23
N VAL A 53 -1.58 5.70 -11.41
CA VAL A 53 -0.67 4.72 -10.81
C VAL A 53 -0.71 4.81 -9.28
N PHE A 54 -0.70 6.02 -8.72
CA PHE A 54 -0.78 6.22 -7.28
C PHE A 54 -2.09 5.68 -6.71
N PHE A 55 -3.22 5.99 -7.33
CA PHE A 55 -4.53 5.47 -6.92
C PHE A 55 -4.61 3.95 -7.00
N ALA A 56 -4.07 3.35 -8.06
CA ALA A 56 -4.05 1.89 -8.20
C ALA A 56 -3.26 1.21 -7.08
N VAL A 57 -2.05 1.71 -6.79
CA VAL A 57 -1.21 1.19 -5.70
C VAL A 57 -1.89 1.41 -4.36
N ALA A 58 -2.39 2.62 -4.09
CA ALA A 58 -3.06 2.94 -2.84
C ALA A 58 -4.30 2.06 -2.62
N LEU A 59 -5.10 1.83 -3.66
CA LEU A 59 -6.30 1.00 -3.56
C LEU A 59 -5.98 -0.43 -3.14
N VAL A 60 -4.95 -1.05 -3.75
CA VAL A 60 -4.50 -2.41 -3.39
C VAL A 60 -4.09 -2.46 -1.91
N ILE A 61 -3.29 -1.50 -1.45
CA ILE A 61 -2.84 -1.45 -0.04
C ILE A 61 -4.03 -1.24 0.91
N ILE A 62 -4.95 -0.33 0.58
CA ILE A 62 -6.15 -0.09 1.38
C ILE A 62 -7.00 -1.36 1.49
N THR A 63 -7.26 -2.05 0.37
CA THR A 63 -8.05 -3.29 0.39
C THR A 63 -7.37 -4.40 1.18
N GLU A 64 -6.04 -4.51 1.11
CA GLU A 64 -5.28 -5.49 1.86
C GLU A 64 -5.31 -5.21 3.38
N MET A 65 -5.27 -3.94 3.78
CA MET A 65 -5.47 -3.54 5.17
C MET A 65 -6.88 -3.88 5.67
N ILE A 66 -7.90 -3.61 4.84
CA ILE A 66 -9.29 -3.96 5.16
C ILE A 66 -9.42 -5.48 5.30
N ASN A 67 -8.81 -6.27 4.39
CA ASN A 67 -8.79 -7.72 4.49
C ASN A 67 -8.16 -8.19 5.81
N THR A 68 -7.00 -7.63 6.16
CA THR A 68 -6.32 -7.92 7.44
C THR A 68 -7.20 -7.60 8.65
N ALA A 69 -7.91 -6.47 8.62
CA ALA A 69 -8.78 -6.05 9.71
C ALA A 69 -10.01 -6.96 9.85
N ILE A 70 -10.59 -7.38 8.73
CA ILE A 70 -11.70 -8.33 8.72
C ILE A 70 -11.24 -9.70 9.23
N GLU A 71 -10.11 -10.22 8.75
CA GLU A 71 -9.53 -11.48 9.23
C GLU A 71 -9.32 -11.44 10.75
N ALA A 72 -8.66 -10.41 11.28
CA ALA A 72 -8.41 -10.26 12.70
C ALA A 72 -9.71 -10.18 13.53
N THR A 73 -10.72 -9.49 13.00
CA THR A 73 -12.03 -9.38 13.65
C THR A 73 -12.76 -10.72 13.66
N VAL A 74 -12.77 -11.45 12.54
CA VAL A 74 -13.42 -12.75 12.43
C VAL A 74 -12.72 -13.78 13.33
N ASP A 75 -11.39 -13.79 13.35
CA ASP A 75 -10.58 -14.70 14.18
C ASP A 75 -10.73 -14.43 15.69
N LEU A 76 -11.08 -13.20 16.08
CA LEU A 76 -11.38 -12.87 17.47
C LEU A 76 -12.65 -13.58 17.97
N PHE A 77 -13.69 -13.67 17.14
CA PHE A 77 -15.00 -14.19 17.55
C PHE A 77 -15.18 -15.68 17.28
N THR A 78 -14.42 -16.24 16.34
CA THR A 78 -14.69 -17.56 15.78
C THR A 78 -13.43 -18.43 15.81
N LYS A 79 -13.43 -19.48 16.66
CA LYS A 79 -12.35 -20.49 16.71
C LYS A 79 -12.64 -21.70 15.83
N ASP A 80 -13.92 -22.03 15.65
CA ASP A 80 -14.40 -23.16 14.85
C ASP A 80 -15.03 -22.68 13.54
N TYR A 81 -15.15 -23.53 12.54
CA TYR A 81 -15.71 -23.13 11.26
C TYR A 81 -17.14 -22.56 11.38
N HIS A 82 -17.34 -21.34 10.89
CA HIS A 82 -18.65 -20.70 10.80
C HIS A 82 -18.91 -20.20 9.38
N ARG A 83 -20.08 -20.53 8.81
CA ARG A 83 -20.41 -20.20 7.40
C ARG A 83 -20.35 -18.68 7.12
N LEU A 84 -20.83 -17.85 8.05
CA LEU A 84 -20.75 -16.39 7.90
C LEU A 84 -19.31 -15.86 8.00
N ALA A 85 -18.47 -16.46 8.84
CA ALA A 85 -17.06 -16.09 8.97
C ALA A 85 -16.32 -16.37 7.65
N LYS A 86 -16.61 -17.51 7.01
CA LYS A 86 -16.10 -17.83 5.67
C LYS A 86 -16.51 -16.77 4.65
N ILE A 87 -17.80 -16.42 4.57
CA ILE A 87 -18.31 -15.42 3.63
C ILE A 87 -17.62 -14.06 3.83
N ALA A 88 -17.45 -13.62 5.07
CA ALA A 88 -16.77 -12.36 5.38
C ALA A 88 -15.32 -12.34 4.87
N LYS A 89 -14.56 -13.42 5.11
CA LYS A 89 -13.18 -13.56 4.61
C LYS A 89 -13.12 -13.66 3.09
N ASP A 90 -14.01 -14.44 2.47
CA ASP A 90 -14.06 -14.60 1.01
C ASP A 90 -14.36 -13.26 0.30
N VAL A 91 -15.29 -12.47 0.84
CA VAL A 91 -15.62 -11.13 0.30
C VAL A 91 -14.45 -10.15 0.47
N ALA A 92 -13.78 -10.19 1.61
CA ALA A 92 -12.62 -9.34 1.87
C ALA A 92 -11.45 -9.65 0.91
N ALA A 93 -11.15 -10.93 0.70
CA ALA A 93 -10.18 -11.39 -0.30
C ALA A 93 -10.63 -11.01 -1.73
N GLY A 94 -11.92 -11.10 -2.02
CA GLY A 94 -12.49 -10.65 -3.30
C GLY A 94 -12.27 -9.16 -3.57
N ALA A 95 -12.33 -8.31 -2.54
CA ALA A 95 -12.04 -6.88 -2.69
C ALA A 95 -10.57 -6.63 -3.05
N VAL A 96 -9.62 -7.36 -2.44
CA VAL A 96 -8.20 -7.31 -2.80
C VAL A 96 -7.99 -7.74 -4.25
N LEU A 97 -8.66 -8.82 -4.68
CA LEU A 97 -8.59 -9.30 -6.06
C LEU A 97 -9.07 -8.24 -7.07
N LEU A 98 -10.18 -7.56 -6.78
CA LEU A 98 -10.68 -6.49 -7.65
C LEU A 98 -9.72 -5.30 -7.72
N ALA A 99 -9.10 -4.91 -6.61
CA ALA A 99 -8.07 -3.88 -6.59
C ALA A 99 -6.83 -4.30 -7.40
N ALA A 100 -6.42 -5.58 -7.29
CA ALA A 100 -5.33 -6.12 -8.08
C ALA A 100 -5.63 -6.08 -9.59
N ILE A 101 -6.85 -6.46 -10.00
CA ILE A 101 -7.30 -6.34 -11.40
C ILE A 101 -7.29 -4.88 -11.87
N ASN A 102 -7.75 -3.94 -11.03
CA ASN A 102 -7.67 -2.51 -11.34
C ASN A 102 -6.21 -2.07 -11.60
N SER A 103 -5.27 -2.52 -10.76
CA SER A 103 -3.86 -2.20 -10.93
C SER A 103 -3.26 -2.74 -12.22
N ILE A 104 -3.70 -3.93 -12.66
CA ILE A 104 -3.33 -4.51 -13.96
C ILE A 104 -3.91 -3.66 -15.10
N GLY A 105 -5.16 -3.21 -14.98
CA GLY A 105 -5.77 -2.29 -15.95
C GLY A 105 -4.97 -1.00 -16.11
N VAL A 106 -4.56 -0.38 -14.99
CA VAL A 106 -3.70 0.81 -15.00
C VAL A 106 -2.33 0.52 -15.63
N PHE A 107 -1.74 -0.65 -15.36
CA PHE A 107 -0.50 -1.06 -16.02
C PHE A 107 -0.65 -1.08 -17.55
N PHE A 108 -1.71 -1.70 -18.08
CA PHE A 108 -1.92 -1.78 -19.52
C PHE A 108 -2.30 -0.45 -20.17
N LEU A 109 -3.12 0.37 -19.50
CA LEU A 109 -3.64 1.60 -20.09
C LEU A 109 -2.69 2.79 -19.94
N VAL A 110 -1.91 2.84 -18.86
CA VAL A 110 -1.04 3.98 -18.53
C VAL A 110 0.42 3.65 -18.79
N ILE A 111 0.90 2.48 -18.35
CA ILE A 111 2.34 2.17 -18.39
C ILE A 111 2.77 1.67 -19.77
N ILE A 112 2.09 0.66 -20.32
CA ILE A 112 2.46 0.04 -21.61
C ILE A 112 2.64 1.04 -22.76
N PRO A 113 1.74 2.02 -22.99
CA PRO A 113 1.90 2.98 -24.09
C PRO A 113 3.14 3.87 -23.93
N LYS A 114 3.60 4.06 -22.69
CA LYS A 114 4.72 4.95 -22.34
C LYS A 114 6.08 4.24 -22.39
N ILE A 115 6.11 2.91 -22.39
CA ILE A 115 7.36 2.12 -22.43
C ILE A 115 8.19 2.45 -23.69
N LYS A 116 7.54 2.63 -24.84
CA LYS A 116 8.22 2.97 -26.11
C LYS A 116 8.73 4.41 -26.16
N GLY A 117 8.24 5.30 -25.30
CA GLY A 117 8.62 6.71 -25.21
C GLY A 117 9.80 6.99 -24.28
N LEU A 118 10.57 5.96 -23.92
CA LEU A 118 11.75 6.10 -23.07
C LEU A 118 12.82 6.91 -23.82
N SER A 119 13.17 8.10 -23.32
CA SER A 119 14.16 8.99 -23.93
C SER A 119 14.90 9.78 -22.86
N TYR A 120 16.18 10.11 -23.07
CA TYR A 120 17.03 10.84 -22.12
C TYR A 120 16.45 12.20 -21.67
N LEU A 121 15.59 12.81 -22.49
CA LEU A 121 14.87 14.05 -22.17
C LEU A 121 13.84 13.91 -21.04
N ASN A 122 13.43 12.68 -20.69
CA ASN A 122 12.51 12.43 -19.58
C ASN A 122 13.16 12.78 -18.22
N LEU A 123 14.49 12.74 -18.12
CA LEU A 123 15.22 13.18 -16.93
C LEU A 123 15.02 14.69 -16.64
N TYR A 124 14.73 15.50 -17.65
CA TYR A 124 14.45 16.93 -17.46
C TYR A 124 13.08 17.17 -16.83
N ARG A 125 12.09 16.27 -17.06
CA ARG A 125 10.76 16.35 -16.42
C ARG A 125 10.79 16.01 -14.94
N ILE A 126 11.68 15.11 -14.52
CA ILE A 126 11.90 14.79 -13.09
C ILE A 126 12.23 16.07 -12.31
N ARG A 127 13.02 16.97 -12.92
CA ARG A 127 13.41 18.25 -12.30
C ARG A 127 12.29 19.29 -12.26
N LEU A 128 11.31 19.21 -13.16
CA LEU A 128 10.19 20.17 -13.23
C LEU A 128 9.03 19.82 -12.30
N TYR A 129 8.92 18.58 -11.83
CA TYR A 129 7.80 18.12 -11.00
C TYR A 129 8.27 17.41 -9.71
N PRO A 130 8.99 18.04 -8.78
CA PRO A 130 9.62 17.38 -7.63
C PRO A 130 8.67 16.61 -6.68
N PHE A 131 7.35 16.76 -6.81
CA PHE A 131 6.35 16.07 -6.00
C PHE A 131 6.46 14.54 -6.06
N HIS A 132 6.83 13.95 -7.21
CA HIS A 132 6.93 12.50 -7.33
C HIS A 132 8.16 11.95 -6.60
N ILE A 133 9.26 12.72 -6.55
CA ILE A 133 10.44 12.39 -5.74
C ILE A 133 10.04 12.40 -4.26
N LEU A 134 9.29 13.41 -3.83
CA LEU A 134 8.82 13.51 -2.45
C LEU A 134 7.96 12.31 -2.04
N LEU A 135 7.02 11.87 -2.89
CA LEU A 135 6.17 10.70 -2.63
C LEU A 135 7.00 9.41 -2.50
N LEU A 136 7.97 9.19 -3.39
CA LEU A 136 8.87 8.04 -3.30
C LEU A 136 9.77 8.10 -2.07
N LEU A 137 10.27 9.27 -1.72
CA LEU A 137 11.10 9.47 -0.54
C LEU A 137 10.31 9.20 0.75
N ILE A 138 9.05 9.64 0.81
CA ILE A 138 8.13 9.30 1.90
C ILE A 138 7.91 7.78 1.96
N GLY A 139 7.67 7.11 0.84
CA GLY A 139 7.52 5.65 0.77
C GLY A 139 8.78 4.90 1.24
N LEU A 140 9.97 5.35 0.84
CA LEU A 140 11.27 4.80 1.26
C LEU A 140 11.55 5.04 2.74
N LEU A 141 11.29 6.24 3.26
CA LEU A 141 11.43 6.55 4.69
C LEU A 141 10.46 5.72 5.53
N PHE A 142 9.26 5.46 5.01
CA PHE A 142 8.28 4.61 5.65
C PHE A 142 8.72 3.13 5.69
N LEU A 143 9.30 2.60 4.60
CA LEU A 143 9.99 1.30 4.60
C LEU A 143 11.12 1.25 5.63
N LEU A 144 11.97 2.27 5.64
CA LEU A 144 13.10 2.34 6.55
C LEU A 144 12.62 2.39 8.00
N TYR A 145 11.59 3.17 8.30
CA TYR A 145 10.99 3.24 9.62
C TYR A 145 10.40 1.89 10.05
N THR A 146 9.64 1.22 9.17
CA THR A 146 9.05 -0.10 9.48
C THR A 146 10.12 -1.15 9.76
N PHE A 147 11.23 -1.12 8.99
CA PHE A 147 12.42 -1.94 9.17
C PHE A 147 13.19 -1.60 10.45
N LEU A 148 13.48 -0.34 10.76
CA LEU A 148 14.18 0.05 12.00
C LEU A 148 13.35 -0.24 13.25
N SER A 149 12.04 -0.05 13.15
CA SER A 149 11.11 -0.38 14.22
C SER A 149 10.97 -1.90 14.42
N TYR A 150 11.53 -2.75 13.54
CA TYR A 150 11.58 -4.21 13.68
C TYR A 150 12.36 -4.62 14.93
N GLY A 151 13.43 -3.88 15.28
CA GLY A 151 14.26 -4.15 16.44
C GLY A 151 13.65 -3.73 17.79
N ARG A 152 12.76 -2.73 17.82
CA ARG A 152 12.20 -2.20 19.09
C ARG A 152 10.98 -2.94 19.62
N SER A 153 10.26 -3.67 18.77
CA SER A 153 8.94 -4.24 19.13
C SER A 153 8.99 -5.55 19.93
N ARG A 154 10.19 -6.06 20.29
CA ARG A 154 10.31 -7.18 21.25
C ARG A 154 10.07 -6.76 22.71
N GLY A 155 10.07 -5.45 23.00
CA GLY A 155 9.84 -4.94 24.34
C GLY A 155 8.72 -3.91 24.36
N GLY A 156 7.48 -4.34 24.56
CA GLY A 156 6.48 -3.48 25.20
C GLY A 156 5.17 -3.25 24.45
N ARG A 157 4.12 -3.73 25.14
CA ARG A 157 2.76 -3.20 25.24
C ARG A 157 1.82 -3.45 24.07
N GLY A 158 1.01 -4.49 24.25
CA GLY A 158 -0.34 -4.51 23.71
C GLY A 158 -1.11 -3.30 24.22
N HIS A 159 -1.70 -2.56 23.29
CA HIS A 159 -2.72 -1.58 23.59
C HIS A 159 -3.88 -1.85 22.64
N PHE A 160 -5.05 -2.08 23.25
CA PHE A 160 -6.36 -2.29 22.63
C PHE A 160 -6.81 -1.08 21.81
#